data_AF-A0A7J9YPC7-F1
#
_entry.id   AF-A0A7J9YPC7-F1
#
_cell.length_a   1.000
_cell.length_b   1.000
_cell.length_c   1.000
_cell.angle_alpha   90.00
_cell.angle_beta   90.00
_cell.angle_gamma   90.00
#
_symmetry.space_group_name_H-M   'P 1'
#
loop_
_entity.id
_entity.type
_entity.pdbx_description
1 polymer ?
#
loop_
_entity_poly.entity_id
_entity_poly.type
_entity_poly.pdbx_seq_one_letter_code
_entity_poly.pdbx_strand_id
1 'polypeptide(L)'
;MIRADLDVWESELEGVLARIRPLFYRTDSKKHAEQYLRGLLSPIERGSVTPECAAAPRLACGIGSKGFRVYDWALIDSADPDHQYMVRRSIDDGELAFYHCYNPNHAGFTELVHVAGARWPIEECFGSAKNEVGLDNYQVRTWDAWHRHITLAMIAHTFLAVTAHKTKKRGAHKPHN
;
A
#
# COMPACT_ATOMS: atom_id res chain seq x y z
N MET A 1 -25.62 -2.19 12.52
CA MET A 1 -24.73 -3.22 13.07
C MET A 1 -25.39 -3.77 14.31
N ILE A 2 -25.85 -5.02 14.26
CA ILE A 2 -26.60 -5.65 15.36
C ILE A 2 -25.57 -6.12 16.39
N ARG A 3 -25.92 -6.20 17.67
CA ARG A 3 -25.00 -6.60 18.76
C ARG A 3 -24.30 -7.94 18.49
N ALA A 4 -24.97 -8.86 17.79
CA ALA A 4 -24.40 -10.12 17.35
C ALA A 4 -23.25 -9.96 16.33
N ASP A 5 -23.28 -8.94 15.46
CA ASP A 5 -22.19 -8.68 14.50
C ASP A 5 -20.92 -8.18 15.21
N LEU A 6 -21.10 -7.42 16.31
CA LEU A 6 -20.00 -6.90 17.11
C LEU A 6 -19.29 -8.00 17.91
N ASP A 7 -20.06 -8.95 18.46
CA ASP A 7 -19.51 -10.06 19.24
C ASP A 7 -18.73 -11.05 18.34
N VAL A 8 -19.22 -11.30 17.11
CA VAL A 8 -18.50 -12.08 16.09
C VAL A 8 -17.21 -11.36 15.69
N TRP A 9 -17.30 -10.07 15.42
CA TRP A 9 -16.16 -9.26 15.02
C TRP A 9 -15.10 -9.13 16.12
N GLU A 10 -15.49 -8.99 17.39
CA GLU A 10 -14.58 -8.93 18.52
C GLU A 10 -13.88 -10.28 18.75
N SER A 11 -14.59 -11.39 18.54
CA SER A 11 -14.03 -12.74 18.59
C SER A 11 -13.01 -13.00 17.47
N GLU A 12 -13.30 -12.54 16.25
CA GLU A 12 -12.37 -12.63 15.12
C GLU A 12 -11.12 -11.78 15.34
N LEU A 13 -11.29 -10.55 15.85
CA LEU A 13 -10.18 -9.66 16.19
C LEU A 13 -9.29 -10.26 17.29
N GLU A 14 -9.87 -10.82 18.36
CA GLU A 14 -9.10 -11.54 19.39
C GLU A 14 -8.40 -12.79 18.82
N GLY A 15 -9.02 -13.49 17.87
CA GLY A 15 -8.41 -14.59 17.14
C GLY A 15 -7.16 -14.15 16.37
N VAL A 16 -7.22 -12.99 15.69
CA VAL A 16 -6.07 -12.39 15.01
C VAL A 16 -4.99 -11.98 16.02
N LEU A 17 -5.38 -11.28 17.10
CA LEU A 17 -4.45 -10.85 18.15
C LEU A 17 -3.73 -12.04 18.79
N ALA A 18 -4.43 -13.14 19.07
CA ALA A 18 -3.86 -14.36 19.63
C ALA A 18 -2.81 -15.01 18.70
N ARG A 19 -3.02 -14.95 17.37
CA ARG A 19 -2.10 -15.52 16.36
C ARG A 19 -0.87 -14.65 16.13
N ILE A 20 -1.01 -13.33 16.21
CA ILE A 20 0.10 -12.40 15.99
C ILE A 20 0.91 -12.13 17.26
N ARG A 21 0.31 -12.23 18.46
CA ARG A 21 1.00 -11.99 19.76
C ARG A 21 2.31 -12.78 19.91
N PRO A 22 2.44 -14.06 19.50
CA PRO A 22 3.71 -14.80 19.56
C PRO A 22 4.79 -14.32 18.59
N LEU A 23 4.43 -13.63 17.50
CA LEU A 23 5.38 -13.10 16.51
C LEU A 23 6.14 -11.88 17.01
N PHE A 24 5.70 -11.28 18.12
CA PHE A 24 6.34 -10.14 18.77
C PHE A 24 7.01 -10.59 20.05
N TYR A 25 8.34 -10.49 20.12
CA TYR A 25 9.12 -10.96 21.28
C TYR A 25 8.88 -10.11 22.54
N ARG A 26 8.65 -8.79 22.40
CA ARG A 26 8.54 -7.85 23.52
C ARG A 26 7.07 -7.62 23.91
N THR A 27 6.76 -7.76 25.21
CA THR A 27 5.39 -7.61 25.77
C THR A 27 4.77 -6.25 25.47
N ASP A 28 5.58 -5.19 25.46
CA ASP A 28 5.12 -3.83 25.12
C ASP A 28 4.75 -3.72 23.64
N SER A 29 5.47 -4.40 22.73
CA SER A 29 5.13 -4.44 21.31
C SER A 29 3.84 -5.23 21.04
N LYS A 30 3.56 -6.29 21.82
CA LYS A 30 2.28 -7.04 21.77
C LYS A 30 1.11 -6.13 22.12
N LYS A 31 1.22 -5.38 23.22
CA LYS A 31 0.18 -4.47 23.70
C LYS A 31 -0.03 -3.29 22.75
N HIS A 32 1.03 -2.72 22.18
CA HIS A 32 0.92 -1.60 21.24
C HIS A 32 0.30 -2.01 19.89
N ALA A 33 0.68 -3.17 19.32
CA ALA A 33 0.07 -3.66 18.08
C ALA A 33 -1.44 -3.93 18.24
N GLU A 34 -1.82 -4.48 19.40
CA GLU A 34 -3.21 -4.71 19.78
C GLU A 34 -4.01 -3.41 19.93
N GLN A 35 -3.48 -2.45 20.68
CA GLN A 35 -4.11 -1.14 20.87
C GLN A 35 -4.20 -0.35 19.57
N TYR A 36 -3.20 -0.48 18.70
CA TYR A 36 -3.17 0.15 17.39
C TYR A 36 -4.26 -0.44 16.45
N LEU A 37 -4.39 -1.77 16.37
CA LEU A 37 -5.45 -2.42 15.58
C LEU A 37 -6.84 -2.08 16.10
N ARG A 38 -7.03 -2.11 17.43
CA ARG A 38 -8.27 -1.66 18.08
C ARG A 38 -8.55 -0.18 17.80
N GLY A 39 -7.52 0.67 17.79
CA GLY A 39 -7.62 2.10 17.48
C GLY A 39 -7.97 2.40 16.02
N LEU A 40 -7.32 1.72 15.05
CA LEU A 40 -7.63 1.84 13.62
C LEU A 40 -9.07 1.48 13.31
N LEU A 41 -9.59 0.45 13.97
CA LEU A 41 -10.92 -0.08 13.75
C LEU A 41 -11.98 0.60 14.64
N SER A 42 -11.54 1.44 15.59
CA SER A 42 -12.43 2.27 16.38
C SER A 42 -12.99 3.42 15.54
N PRO A 43 -14.19 3.93 15.83
CA PRO A 43 -14.82 5.02 15.07
C PRO A 43 -14.14 6.40 15.24
N ILE A 44 -12.96 6.50 15.88
CA ILE A 44 -12.34 7.76 16.33
C ILE A 44 -11.22 8.19 15.36
N GLU A 45 -11.14 9.50 15.07
CA GLU A 45 -10.10 10.09 14.21
C GLU A 45 -8.68 9.96 14.81
N ARG A 46 -7.69 9.69 13.94
CA ARG A 46 -6.45 8.95 14.26
C ARG A 46 -5.23 9.85 14.52
N GLY A 47 -4.45 9.50 15.54
CA GLY A 47 -3.04 9.90 15.73
C GLY A 47 -2.10 8.68 15.60
N SER A 48 -0.91 8.90 15.04
CA SER A 48 0.08 7.87 14.66
C SER A 48 0.81 7.23 15.85
N VAL A 49 1.00 5.89 15.81
CA VAL A 49 1.85 5.13 16.74
C VAL A 49 2.73 4.15 15.94
N THR A 50 4.05 4.20 16.17
CA THR A 50 5.09 3.37 15.54
C THR A 50 5.42 2.13 16.38
N PRO A 51 5.62 0.95 15.76
CA PRO A 51 6.10 -0.25 16.47
C PRO A 51 7.44 -0.77 15.94
N GLU A 52 8.26 -1.24 16.88
CA GLU A 52 9.57 -1.82 16.66
C GLU A 52 9.54 -3.34 16.92
N CYS A 53 9.87 -4.20 15.93
CA CYS A 53 10.08 -5.66 16.10
C CYS A 53 10.78 -6.36 14.90
N ALA A 54 11.78 -7.20 15.21
CA ALA A 54 12.48 -8.16 14.33
C ALA A 54 11.76 -9.54 14.33
N ALA A 55 11.80 -10.42 13.33
CA ALA A 55 12.45 -10.46 12.02
C ALA A 55 11.44 -10.95 10.98
N ALA A 56 10.71 -10.02 10.37
CA ALA A 56 9.83 -10.29 9.23
C ALA A 56 10.68 -10.44 7.95
N PRO A 57 10.31 -11.30 6.99
CA PRO A 57 11.03 -11.42 5.72
C PRO A 57 11.12 -10.05 5.04
N ARG A 58 12.36 -9.66 4.78
CA ARG A 58 12.68 -8.39 4.14
C ARG A 58 12.58 -8.55 2.64
N LEU A 59 11.59 -7.88 2.05
CA LEU A 59 11.29 -8.01 0.63
C LEU A 59 11.16 -6.64 -0.03
N ALA A 60 11.66 -6.56 -1.27
CA ALA A 60 11.47 -5.40 -2.12
C ALA A 60 10.07 -5.43 -2.74
N CYS A 61 9.31 -4.36 -2.59
CA CYS A 61 7.98 -4.22 -3.22
C CYS A 61 8.03 -3.43 -4.54
N GLY A 62 9.22 -3.26 -5.11
CA GLY A 62 9.43 -2.56 -6.39
C GLY A 62 10.50 -1.49 -6.31
N ILE A 63 10.76 -0.87 -7.46
CA ILE A 63 11.73 0.22 -7.59
C ILE A 63 10.98 1.53 -7.33
N GLY A 64 11.59 2.44 -6.57
CA GLY A 64 11.17 3.83 -6.42
C GLY A 64 12.24 4.78 -6.94
N SER A 65 11.98 6.09 -6.83
CA SER A 65 12.91 7.15 -7.26
C SER A 65 14.28 7.12 -6.58
N LYS A 66 14.39 6.47 -5.40
CA LYS A 66 15.63 6.29 -4.63
C LYS A 66 16.20 4.87 -4.65
N GLY A 67 15.70 3.97 -5.50
CA GLY A 67 16.13 2.57 -5.58
C GLY A 67 15.07 1.58 -5.08
N PHE A 68 15.48 0.37 -4.71
CA PHE A 68 14.54 -0.66 -4.24
C PHE A 68 13.84 -0.21 -2.96
N ARG A 69 12.50 -0.27 -2.96
CA ARG A 69 11.67 -0.01 -1.80
C ARG A 69 11.56 -1.30 -1.00
N VAL A 70 12.41 -1.41 0.01
CA VAL A 70 12.56 -2.61 0.84
C VAL A 70 11.84 -2.39 2.16
N TYR A 71 11.04 -3.37 2.57
CA TYR A 71 10.29 -3.34 3.82
C TYR A 71 10.35 -4.71 4.50
N ASP A 72 10.06 -4.72 5.80
CA ASP A 72 9.82 -5.96 6.53
C ASP A 72 8.32 -6.30 6.39
N TRP A 73 7.98 -7.53 5.99
CA TRP A 73 6.59 -7.93 5.69
C TRP A 73 6.12 -9.11 6.53
N ALA A 74 4.84 -9.11 6.88
CA ALA A 74 4.15 -10.26 7.47
C ALA A 74 2.85 -10.55 6.70
N LEU A 75 2.52 -11.83 6.56
CA LEU A 75 1.25 -12.33 6.02
C LEU A 75 0.55 -13.14 7.10
N ILE A 76 -0.74 -12.90 7.27
CA ILE A 76 -1.59 -13.53 8.28
C ILE A 76 -2.85 -14.02 7.57
N ASP A 77 -3.16 -15.30 7.71
CA ASP A 77 -4.40 -15.86 7.15
C ASP A 77 -5.63 -15.38 7.94
N SER A 78 -6.72 -15.11 7.22
CA SER A 78 -8.02 -14.81 7.82
C SER A 78 -8.79 -16.10 8.17
N ALA A 79 -10.00 -15.96 8.72
CA ALA A 79 -10.95 -17.07 8.87
C ALA A 79 -11.51 -17.53 7.51
N ASP A 80 -11.57 -16.62 6.54
CA ASP A 80 -11.90 -16.94 5.15
C ASP A 80 -10.62 -17.33 4.38
N PRO A 81 -10.56 -18.51 3.74
CA PRO A 81 -9.38 -18.98 3.00
C PRO A 81 -8.98 -18.08 1.83
N ASP A 82 -9.91 -17.28 1.29
CA ASP A 82 -9.64 -16.37 0.18
C ASP A 82 -9.19 -14.99 0.68
N HIS A 83 -9.15 -14.77 2.00
CA HIS A 83 -8.77 -13.49 2.59
C HIS A 83 -7.54 -13.62 3.48
N GLN A 84 -6.64 -12.65 3.33
CA GLN A 84 -5.40 -12.57 4.10
C GLN A 84 -5.15 -11.12 4.52
N TYR A 85 -4.42 -10.94 5.62
CA TYR A 85 -3.94 -9.63 6.06
C TYR A 85 -2.44 -9.54 5.86
N MET A 86 -1.98 -8.44 5.26
CA MET A 86 -0.55 -8.13 5.20
C MET A 86 -0.23 -6.93 6.07
N VAL A 87 0.92 -7.02 6.74
CA VAL A 87 1.51 -5.93 7.48
C VAL A 87 2.86 -5.61 6.87
N ARG A 88 3.09 -4.34 6.54
CA ARG A 88 4.35 -3.81 6.07
C ARG A 88 4.92 -2.90 7.13
N ARG A 89 6.17 -3.12 7.53
CA ARG A 89 6.93 -2.25 8.41
C ARG A 89 8.05 -1.56 7.65
N SER A 90 8.09 -0.24 7.78
CA SER A 90 9.19 0.60 7.32
C SER A 90 10.48 0.29 8.09
N ILE A 91 11.59 0.19 7.36
CA ILE A 91 12.91 -0.09 7.94
C ILE A 91 13.50 1.19 8.55
N ASP A 92 13.13 2.36 8.01
CA ASP A 92 13.73 3.63 8.39
C ASP A 92 13.12 4.19 9.69
N ASP A 93 11.79 4.19 9.80
CA ASP A 93 11.05 4.81 10.91
C ASP A 93 10.16 3.83 11.68
N GLY A 94 10.07 2.57 11.24
CA GLY A 94 9.22 1.56 11.87
C GLY A 94 7.72 1.71 11.59
N GLU A 95 7.31 2.66 10.75
CA GLU A 95 5.91 2.91 10.41
C GLU A 95 5.24 1.66 9.81
N LEU A 96 4.02 1.39 10.25
CA LEU A 96 3.24 0.25 9.77
C LEU A 96 2.20 0.66 8.71
N ALA A 97 2.04 -0.20 7.71
CA ALA A 97 0.91 -0.18 6.80
C ALA A 97 0.22 -1.55 6.80
N PHE A 98 -1.10 -1.53 6.72
CA PHE A 98 -1.96 -2.71 6.78
C PHE A 98 -2.72 -2.85 5.48
N TYR A 99 -2.84 -4.09 5.01
CA TYR A 99 -3.54 -4.42 3.78
C TYR A 99 -4.50 -5.56 4.06
N HIS A 100 -5.72 -5.41 3.56
CA HIS A 100 -6.66 -6.51 3.43
C HIS A 100 -6.55 -7.05 2.00
N CYS A 101 -6.20 -8.32 1.88
CA CYS A 101 -5.90 -8.98 0.61
C CYS A 101 -6.99 -10.00 0.31
N TYR A 102 -7.74 -9.77 -0.76
CA TYR A 102 -8.58 -10.79 -1.37
C TYR A 102 -7.74 -11.56 -2.39
N ASN A 103 -7.50 -12.84 -2.11
CA ASN A 103 -6.59 -13.72 -2.83
C ASN A 103 -7.24 -15.10 -3.11
N PRO A 104 -8.32 -15.15 -3.93
CA PRO A 104 -9.07 -16.39 -4.20
C PRO A 104 -8.29 -17.42 -5.03
N ASN A 105 -7.19 -17.00 -5.67
CA ASN A 105 -6.32 -17.90 -6.43
C ASN A 105 -5.10 -18.36 -5.62
N HIS A 106 -5.03 -18.01 -4.33
CA HIS A 106 -3.91 -18.30 -3.43
C HIS A 106 -2.53 -17.96 -4.05
N ALA A 107 -2.45 -16.77 -4.64
CA ALA A 107 -1.22 -16.19 -5.15
C ALA A 107 -0.13 -16.15 -4.07
N GLY A 108 1.12 -16.36 -4.47
CA GLY A 108 2.24 -16.46 -3.55
C GLY A 108 2.53 -15.14 -2.82
N PHE A 109 3.15 -15.23 -1.64
CA PHE A 109 3.47 -14.06 -0.81
C PHE A 109 4.26 -12.95 -1.55
N THR A 110 5.21 -13.32 -2.41
CA THR A 110 5.96 -12.35 -3.22
C THR A 110 5.07 -11.58 -4.21
N GLU A 111 4.05 -12.23 -4.76
CA GLU A 111 3.09 -11.60 -5.67
C GLU A 111 2.21 -10.60 -4.91
N LEU A 112 1.77 -10.96 -3.71
CA LEU A 112 1.03 -10.04 -2.83
C LEU A 112 1.88 -8.81 -2.45
N VAL A 113 3.18 -9.00 -2.14
CA VAL A 113 4.13 -7.90 -1.89
C VAL A 113 4.31 -7.02 -3.13
N HIS A 114 4.35 -7.61 -4.32
CA HIS A 114 4.42 -6.86 -5.58
C HIS A 114 3.17 -6.01 -5.81
N VAL A 115 1.99 -6.59 -5.63
CA VAL A 115 0.69 -5.90 -5.75
C VAL A 115 0.59 -4.75 -4.73
N ALA A 116 0.93 -5.00 -3.47
CA ALA A 116 0.96 -3.96 -2.43
C ALA A 116 1.92 -2.81 -2.80
N GLY A 117 3.03 -3.13 -3.45
CA GLY A 117 4.04 -2.19 -3.93
C GLY A 117 3.65 -1.36 -5.15
N ALA A 118 2.67 -1.83 -5.94
CA ALA A 118 2.16 -1.18 -7.15
C ALA A 118 1.35 0.10 -6.85
N ARG A 119 0.92 0.31 -5.60
CA ARG A 119 0.23 1.52 -5.16
C ARG A 119 1.04 2.80 -5.39
N TRP A 120 2.35 2.74 -5.16
CA TRP A 120 3.20 3.93 -5.21
C TRP A 120 3.51 4.41 -6.64
N PRO A 121 3.84 3.53 -7.63
CA PRO A 121 3.91 3.96 -9.03
C PRO A 121 2.64 4.66 -9.52
N ILE A 122 1.47 4.27 -9.03
CA ILE A 122 0.20 4.94 -9.34
C ILE A 122 0.19 6.37 -8.76
N GLU A 123 0.59 6.54 -7.49
CA GLU A 123 0.70 7.87 -6.87
C GLU A 123 1.71 8.77 -7.60
N GLU A 124 2.86 8.22 -7.99
CA GLU A 124 3.88 8.95 -8.75
C GLU A 124 3.35 9.36 -10.13
N CYS A 125 2.64 8.46 -10.82
CA CYS A 125 1.96 8.75 -12.09
C CYS A 125 0.95 9.91 -11.93
N PHE A 126 0.09 9.87 -10.91
CA PHE A 126 -0.83 10.97 -10.63
C PHE A 126 -0.13 12.27 -10.25
N GLY A 127 0.95 12.21 -9.47
CA GLY A 127 1.76 13.38 -9.12
C GLY A 127 2.39 14.03 -10.33
N SER A 128 2.97 13.23 -11.23
CA SER A 128 3.51 13.69 -12.51
C SER A 128 2.41 14.26 -13.42
N ALA A 129 1.26 13.60 -13.53
CA ALA A 129 0.14 14.11 -14.33
C ALA A 129 -0.36 15.48 -13.84
N LYS A 130 -0.43 15.70 -12.53
CA LYS A 130 -0.78 17.02 -11.97
C LYS A 130 0.26 18.07 -12.35
N ASN A 131 1.53 17.77 -12.13
CA ASN A 131 2.64 18.72 -12.35
C ASN A 131 2.90 19.03 -13.83
N GLU A 132 2.80 18.03 -14.72
CA GLU A 132 3.21 18.15 -16.12
C GLU A 132 2.08 18.57 -17.06
N VAL A 133 0.85 18.12 -16.80
CA VAL A 133 -0.29 18.35 -17.70
C VAL A 133 -1.47 19.03 -17.02
N GLY A 134 -1.32 19.46 -15.77
CA GLY A 134 -2.35 20.20 -15.04
C GLY A 134 -3.62 19.38 -14.83
N LEU A 135 -3.47 18.10 -14.47
CA LEU A 135 -4.60 17.20 -14.22
C LEU A 135 -5.61 17.79 -13.21
N ASP A 136 -5.13 18.52 -12.22
CA ASP A 136 -5.93 19.23 -11.20
C ASP A 136 -6.09 20.74 -11.46
N ASN A 137 -5.54 21.27 -12.55
CA ASN A 137 -5.61 22.69 -12.91
C ASN A 137 -6.82 22.98 -13.83
N TYR A 138 -8.03 22.82 -13.30
CA TYR A 138 -9.27 23.19 -14.00
C TYR A 138 -10.17 24.09 -13.14
N GLN A 139 -10.95 24.95 -13.78
CA GLN A 139 -11.94 25.82 -13.12
C GLN A 139 -13.37 25.58 -13.63
N VAL A 140 -13.57 24.46 -14.32
CA VAL A 140 -14.85 24.11 -14.95
C VAL A 140 -15.88 23.65 -13.91
N ARG A 141 -17.16 23.93 -14.18
CA ARG A 141 -18.29 23.66 -13.26
C ARG A 141 -19.34 22.70 -13.81
N THR A 142 -19.15 22.20 -15.03
CA THR A 142 -20.05 21.22 -15.65
C THR A 142 -19.35 19.88 -15.79
N TRP A 143 -20.12 18.80 -15.68
CA TRP A 143 -19.62 17.44 -15.85
C TRP A 143 -18.89 17.25 -17.19
N ASP A 144 -19.50 17.69 -18.29
CA ASP A 144 -18.91 17.51 -19.63
C ASP A 144 -17.58 18.23 -19.80
N ALA A 145 -17.46 19.45 -19.25
CA ALA A 145 -16.22 20.21 -19.32
C ALA A 145 -15.13 19.57 -18.45
N TRP A 146 -15.47 19.09 -17.26
CA TRP A 146 -14.55 18.35 -16.38
C TRP A 146 -14.08 17.05 -17.04
N HIS A 147 -15.02 16.25 -17.57
CA HIS A 147 -14.71 14.98 -18.22
C HIS A 147 -13.77 15.15 -19.42
N ARG A 148 -14.00 16.17 -20.26
CA ARG A 148 -13.12 16.51 -21.37
C ARG A 148 -11.73 16.91 -20.89
N HIS A 149 -11.63 17.75 -19.86
CA HIS A 149 -10.34 18.16 -19.28
C HIS A 149 -9.53 16.96 -18.77
N ILE A 150 -10.14 16.13 -17.92
CA ILE A 150 -9.49 14.94 -17.35
C ILE A 150 -9.03 13.99 -18.46
N THR A 151 -9.88 13.74 -19.46
CA THR A 151 -9.54 12.86 -20.59
C THR A 151 -8.33 13.39 -21.37
N LEU A 152 -8.33 14.70 -21.71
CA LEU A 152 -7.23 15.31 -22.44
C LEU A 152 -5.92 15.31 -21.64
N ALA A 153 -5.98 15.62 -20.35
CA ALA A 153 -4.83 15.58 -19.46
C ALA A 153 -4.25 14.15 -19.37
N MET A 154 -5.09 13.13 -19.17
CA MET A 154 -4.64 11.74 -19.13
C MET A 154 -4.00 11.27 -20.45
N ILE A 155 -4.55 11.68 -21.61
CA ILE A 155 -3.96 11.38 -22.93
C ILE A 155 -2.60 12.07 -23.08
N ALA A 156 -2.51 13.35 -22.74
CA ALA A 156 -1.26 14.11 -22.80
C ALA A 156 -0.18 13.49 -21.91
N HIS A 157 -0.53 13.13 -20.68
CA HIS A 157 0.40 12.49 -19.75
C HIS A 157 0.88 11.13 -20.28
N THR A 158 -0.02 10.32 -20.85
CA THR A 158 0.34 9.05 -21.50
C THR A 158 1.36 9.26 -22.62
N PHE A 159 1.16 10.29 -23.46
CA PHE A 159 2.11 10.63 -24.52
C PHE A 159 3.49 11.02 -23.98
N LEU A 160 3.54 11.86 -22.94
CA LEU A 160 4.79 12.26 -22.26
C LEU A 160 5.50 11.04 -21.66
N ALA A 161 4.77 10.16 -20.95
CA ALA A 161 5.33 8.95 -20.35
C ALA A 161 5.94 8.00 -21.40
N VAL A 162 5.23 7.77 -22.51
CA VAL A 162 5.71 6.90 -23.60
C VAL A 162 6.93 7.50 -24.30
N THR A 163 6.93 8.80 -24.57
CA THR A 163 8.05 9.47 -25.22
C THR A 163 9.29 9.50 -24.33
N ALA A 164 9.15 9.79 -23.04
CA ALA A 164 10.22 9.71 -22.05
C ALA A 164 10.80 8.28 -21.91
N HIS A 165 9.96 7.25 -21.95
CA HIS A 165 10.42 5.86 -21.93
C HIS A 165 11.26 5.52 -23.17
N LYS A 166 10.82 5.96 -24.36
CA LYS A 166 11.54 5.74 -25.63
C LYS A 166 12.89 6.46 -25.67
N THR A 167 12.96 7.70 -25.17
CA THR A 167 14.23 8.45 -25.12
C THR A 167 15.23 7.82 -24.14
N LYS A 168 14.78 7.34 -22.98
CA LYS A 168 15.61 6.64 -22.00
C LYS A 168 16.23 5.36 -22.58
N LYS A 169 15.45 4.55 -23.34
CA LYS A 169 15.96 3.36 -24.04
C LYS A 169 17.00 3.70 -25.12
N ARG A 170 16.81 4.80 -25.86
CA ARG A 170 17.78 5.24 -26.88
C ARG A 170 19.10 5.72 -26.27
N GLY A 171 19.06 6.42 -25.14
CA GLY A 171 20.25 6.86 -24.41
C GLY A 171 21.09 5.70 -23.84
N ALA A 172 20.43 4.61 -23.42
CA ALA A 172 21.08 3.40 -22.91
C ALA A 172 21.75 2.52 -24.00
N HIS A 173 21.49 2.79 -25.29
CA HIS A 173 22.03 2.02 -26.42
C HIS A 173 23.21 2.72 -27.11
N LYS A 174 23.82 3.76 -26.54
CA LYS A 174 25.10 4.25 -27.08
C LYS A 174 26.19 3.20 -26.82
N PRO A 175 26.82 2.60 -27.85
CA PRO A 175 27.92 1.68 -27.64
C PRO A 175 29.11 2.42 -27.01
N HIS A 176 29.73 1.79 -26.02
CA HIS A 176 31.04 2.19 -25.54
C HIS A 176 32.02 2.12 -26.71
N ASN A 177 32.64 3.25 -27.03
CA ASN A 177 33.79 3.36 -27.91
C ASN A 177 35.05 3.46 -27.05
#